data_AF-A0A252B185-F1
#
_entry.id   AF-A0A252B185-F1
#
_cell.length_a   1.000
_cell.length_b   1.000
_cell.length_c   1.000
_cell.angle_alpha   90.00
_cell.angle_beta   90.00
_cell.angle_gamma   90.00
#
_symmetry.space_group_name_H-M   'P 1'
#
loop_
_entity.id
_entity.type
_entity.pdbx_description
1 polymer ?
#
loop_
_entity_poly.entity_id
_entity_poly.type
_entity_poly.pdbx_seq_one_letter_code
_entity_poly.pdbx_strand_id
1 'polypeptide(L)'
;MTDATIQAGATLAMLAWSLLARTAPAALAGMCIALLFPLSIRVCALALRWLPVAAGVRPHVEAPPPQQQHELVAGCLLVAACSLTLLIYTPPSVTLAYAVALHLANLLVQFDRREGWLPNAILMPMLLCGLLAGAALGYAGSAIGGACAGWVLGGAGLFGLSITRRGNFMSAADVLLFGACGAWVGLGGFWAFLLLAGAGLWAVRGVRRSTRAPMVQAAVCSAARPVWRYPTALPCAVGLLMVFLLRNSPALPHWVQFLLGG
;
A
#
# COMPACT_ATOMS: atom_id res chain seq x y z
N MET A 1 12.65 24.58 -4.78
CA MET A 1 11.56 24.60 -3.76
C MET A 1 11.91 23.59 -2.68
N THR A 2 11.75 23.92 -1.41
CA THR A 2 12.06 22.99 -0.31
C THR A 2 10.85 22.09 -0.02
N ASP A 3 11.07 20.86 0.45
CA ASP A 3 9.98 19.93 0.79
C ASP A 3 8.98 20.53 1.79
N ALA A 4 9.47 21.40 2.68
CA ALA A 4 8.64 22.12 3.64
C ALA A 4 7.61 23.04 2.97
N THR A 5 7.97 23.73 1.87
CA THR A 5 7.03 24.61 1.16
C THR A 5 5.97 23.81 0.42
N ILE A 6 6.35 22.65 -0.13
CA ILE A 6 5.39 21.75 -0.80
C ILE A 6 4.42 21.16 0.23
N GLN A 7 4.94 20.71 1.38
CA GLN A 7 4.10 20.18 2.45
C GLN A 7 3.12 21.24 2.97
N ALA A 8 3.60 22.44 3.31
CA ALA A 8 2.75 23.52 3.79
C ALA A 8 1.68 23.90 2.74
N GLY A 9 2.09 24.10 1.49
CA GLY A 9 1.17 24.43 0.39
C GLY A 9 0.11 23.34 0.18
N ALA A 10 0.51 22.08 0.15
CA ALA A 10 -0.41 20.95 0.00
C ALA A 10 -1.38 20.86 1.19
N THR A 11 -0.90 20.99 2.44
CA THR A 11 -1.77 20.97 3.61
C THR A 11 -2.80 22.09 3.59
N LEU A 12 -2.40 23.31 3.21
CA LEU A 12 -3.30 24.44 3.11
C LEU A 12 -4.34 24.24 2.00
N ALA A 13 -3.93 23.71 0.85
CA ALA A 13 -4.87 23.38 -0.24
C ALA A 13 -5.89 22.32 0.19
N MET A 14 -5.45 21.26 0.88
CA MET A 14 -6.33 20.22 1.39
C MET A 14 -7.28 20.74 2.48
N LEU A 15 -6.79 21.61 3.37
CA LEU A 15 -7.62 22.26 4.39
C LEU A 15 -8.67 23.17 3.74
N ALA A 16 -8.28 24.01 2.79
CA ALA A 16 -9.20 24.86 2.05
C ALA A 16 -10.28 24.04 1.34
N TRP A 17 -9.90 22.93 0.71
CA TRP A 17 -10.86 22.01 0.09
C TRP A 17 -11.79 21.35 1.12
N SER A 18 -11.28 20.94 2.27
CA SER A 18 -12.09 20.33 3.33
C SER A 18 -13.11 21.30 3.94
N LEU A 19 -12.78 22.60 4.03
CA LEU A 19 -13.69 23.64 4.50
C LEU A 19 -14.80 23.96 3.49
N LEU A 20 -14.59 23.65 2.21
CA LEU A 20 -15.59 23.78 1.16
C LEU A 20 -16.55 22.57 1.08
N ALA A 21 -16.33 21.54 1.91
CA ALA A 21 -17.18 20.36 1.92
C ALA A 21 -18.61 20.70 2.39
N ARG A 22 -19.61 20.19 1.68
CA ARG A 22 -21.03 20.49 1.95
C ARG A 22 -21.56 19.95 3.27
N THR A 23 -20.89 18.98 3.88
CA THR A 23 -21.35 18.32 5.11
C THR A 23 -20.27 18.37 6.18
N ALA A 24 -20.67 18.64 7.42
CA ALA A 24 -19.78 18.63 8.59
C ALA A 24 -18.93 17.34 8.73
N PRO A 25 -19.48 16.12 8.55
CA PRO A 25 -18.66 14.90 8.65
C PRO A 25 -17.63 14.77 7.52
N ALA A 26 -17.94 15.22 6.29
CA ALA A 26 -16.96 15.24 5.21
C ALA A 26 -15.88 16.31 5.43
N ALA A 27 -16.25 17.47 5.97
CA ALA A 27 -15.30 18.51 6.34
C ALA A 27 -14.32 18.02 7.41
N LEU A 28 -14.83 17.38 8.48
CA LEU A 28 -14.00 16.78 9.53
C LEU A 28 -13.08 15.68 8.99
N ALA A 29 -13.59 14.77 8.16
CA ALA A 29 -12.77 13.74 7.55
C ALA A 29 -11.67 14.32 6.63
N GLY A 30 -12.00 15.35 5.85
CA GLY A 30 -11.03 16.07 5.02
C GLY A 30 -9.96 16.79 5.84
N MET A 31 -10.33 17.44 6.94
CA MET A 31 -9.40 18.05 7.89
C MET A 31 -8.49 17.00 8.54
N CYS A 32 -9.04 15.85 8.94
CA CYS A 32 -8.26 14.73 9.44
C CYS A 32 -7.22 14.26 8.41
N ILE A 33 -7.61 14.07 7.15
CA ILE A 33 -6.68 13.68 6.07
C ILE A 33 -5.59 14.73 5.87
N ALA A 34 -5.95 16.02 5.87
CA ALA A 34 -5.01 17.12 5.69
C ALA A 34 -3.96 17.21 6.82
N LEU A 35 -4.37 16.94 8.06
CA LEU A 35 -3.45 16.87 9.22
C LEU A 35 -2.65 15.56 9.25
N LEU A 36 -3.23 14.48 8.74
CA LEU A 36 -2.60 13.16 8.70
C LEU A 36 -1.51 13.11 7.62
N PHE A 37 -1.59 13.91 6.55
CA PHE A 37 -0.54 14.02 5.55
C PHE A 37 0.86 14.38 6.12
N PRO A 38 1.07 15.53 6.78
CA PRO A 38 2.38 15.89 7.33
C PRO A 38 2.80 14.97 8.48
N LEU A 39 1.83 14.48 9.26
CA LEU A 39 2.09 13.52 10.32
C LEU A 39 2.57 12.18 9.77
N SER A 40 1.95 11.69 8.69
CA SER A 40 2.32 10.44 8.02
C SER A 40 3.74 10.49 7.47
N ILE A 41 4.19 11.64 6.97
CA ILE A 41 5.57 11.84 6.51
C ILE A 41 6.55 11.62 7.66
N ARG A 42 6.29 12.24 8.82
CA ARG A 42 7.14 12.09 10.01
C ARG A 42 7.14 10.68 10.55
N VAL A 43 5.96 10.06 10.66
CA VAL A 43 5.82 8.68 11.16
C VAL A 43 6.49 7.70 10.21
N CYS A 44 6.29 7.83 8.89
CA CYS A 44 6.95 6.98 7.90
C CYS A 44 8.46 7.18 7.91
N ALA A 45 8.95 8.41 8.01
CA ALA A 45 10.38 8.69 8.11
C ALA A 45 11.00 8.07 9.37
N LEU A 46 10.31 8.17 10.50
CA LEU A 46 10.75 7.58 11.77
C LEU A 46 10.74 6.04 11.69
N ALA A 47 9.68 5.45 11.14
CA ALA A 47 9.58 4.01 10.93
C ALA A 47 10.71 3.51 10.01
N LEU A 48 10.94 4.15 8.87
CA LEU A 48 12.01 3.77 7.93
C LEU A 48 13.41 3.93 8.53
N ARG A 49 13.58 4.83 9.51
CA ARG A 49 14.86 5.07 10.17
C ARG A 49 15.16 4.05 11.27
N TRP A 50 14.17 3.69 12.08
CA TRP A 50 14.37 2.88 13.28
C TRP A 50 14.03 1.42 13.10
N LEU A 51 13.04 1.10 12.27
CA LEU A 51 12.55 -0.27 12.13
C LEU A 51 13.59 -1.23 11.51
N PRO A 52 14.42 -0.83 10.53
CA PRO A 52 15.53 -1.67 10.07
C PRO A 52 16.58 -1.93 11.16
N VAL A 53 16.81 -0.96 12.05
CA VAL A 53 17.76 -1.10 13.16
C VAL A 53 17.20 -2.03 14.23
N ALA A 54 15.93 -1.84 14.62
CA ALA A 54 15.26 -2.68 15.60
C ALA A 54 15.12 -4.14 15.11
N ALA A 55 14.96 -4.35 13.80
CA ALA A 55 14.93 -5.67 13.18
C ALA A 55 16.32 -6.28 12.92
N GLY A 56 17.41 -5.58 13.27
CA GLY A 56 18.78 -6.05 13.07
C GLY A 56 19.23 -6.09 11.60
N VAL A 57 18.50 -5.43 10.69
CA VAL A 57 18.83 -5.32 9.27
C VAL A 57 19.95 -4.31 9.04
N ARG A 58 20.00 -3.25 9.86
CA ARG A 58 21.09 -2.26 9.86
C ARG A 58 21.73 -2.15 11.24
N PRO A 59 23.06 -1.99 11.32
CA PRO A 59 23.76 -1.86 12.60
C PRO A 59 23.57 -0.48 13.24
N HIS A 60 23.35 0.56 12.44
CA HIS A 60 23.24 1.95 12.92
C HIS A 60 22.18 2.73 12.14
N VAL A 61 21.74 3.82 12.78
CA VAL A 61 20.82 4.79 12.19
C VAL A 61 21.57 5.71 11.23
N GLU A 62 21.18 5.71 9.96
CA GLU A 62 21.73 6.59 8.93
C GLU A 62 20.76 7.74 8.58
N ALA A 63 21.31 8.87 8.14
CA ALA A 63 20.51 9.95 7.60
C ALA A 63 20.03 9.57 6.18
N PRO A 64 18.74 9.75 5.85
CA PRO A 64 18.24 9.42 4.53
C PRO A 64 18.82 10.38 3.48
N PRO A 65 19.23 9.89 2.30
CA PRO A 65 19.61 10.76 1.20
C PRO A 65 18.41 11.62 0.74
N PRO A 66 18.65 12.84 0.23
CA PRO A 66 17.58 13.79 -0.10
C PRO A 66 16.57 13.25 -1.12
N GLN A 67 17.03 12.43 -2.07
CA GLN A 67 16.17 11.78 -3.06
C GLN A 67 15.11 10.86 -2.43
N GLN A 68 15.47 10.14 -1.35
CA GLN A 68 14.52 9.28 -0.63
C GLN A 68 13.49 10.09 0.15
N GLN A 69 13.82 11.31 0.56
CA GLN A 69 12.87 12.19 1.23
C GLN A 69 11.81 12.69 0.25
N HIS A 70 12.22 13.09 -0.96
CA HIS A 70 11.27 13.47 -2.02
C HIS A 70 10.33 12.33 -2.41
N GLU A 71 10.85 11.10 -2.55
CA GLU A 71 10.02 9.91 -2.85
C GLU A 71 8.98 9.63 -1.75
N LEU A 72 9.35 9.84 -0.48
CA LEU A 72 8.45 9.66 0.66
C LEU A 72 7.34 10.71 0.67
N VAL A 73 7.72 11.98 0.48
CA VAL A 73 6.75 13.09 0.39
C VAL A 73 5.79 12.85 -0.78
N ALA A 74 6.29 12.45 -1.94
CA ALA A 74 5.46 12.15 -3.11
C ALA A 74 4.50 10.98 -2.86
N GLY A 75 4.96 9.89 -2.23
CA GLY A 75 4.11 8.76 -1.88
C GLY A 75 3.00 9.14 -0.89
N CYS A 76 3.34 9.87 0.18
CA CYS A 76 2.36 10.37 1.13
C CYS A 76 1.36 11.34 0.49
N LEU A 77 1.82 12.18 -0.46
CA LEU A 77 0.98 13.15 -1.16
C LEU A 77 -0.01 12.43 -2.07
N LEU A 78 0.44 11.37 -2.76
CA LEU A 78 -0.41 10.53 -3.59
C LEU A 78 -1.50 9.87 -2.74
N VAL A 79 -1.14 9.27 -1.61
CA VAL A 79 -2.12 8.65 -0.69
C VAL A 79 -3.14 9.70 -0.21
N ALA A 80 -2.69 10.88 0.18
CA ALA A 80 -3.57 11.96 0.61
C ALA A 80 -4.52 12.40 -0.53
N ALA A 81 -4.01 12.63 -1.74
CA ALA A 81 -4.82 12.98 -2.90
C ALA A 81 -5.86 11.91 -3.25
N CYS A 82 -5.47 10.63 -3.21
CA CYS A 82 -6.39 9.53 -3.44
C CYS A 82 -7.46 9.41 -2.35
N SER A 83 -7.10 9.63 -1.08
CA SER A 83 -8.06 9.60 0.03
C SER A 83 -9.07 10.74 -0.04
N LEU A 84 -8.66 11.95 -0.44
CA LEU A 84 -9.59 13.06 -0.71
C LEU A 84 -10.50 12.76 -1.89
N THR A 85 -9.97 12.13 -2.94
CA THR A 85 -10.78 11.68 -4.09
C THR A 85 -11.83 10.65 -3.65
N LEU A 86 -11.44 9.69 -2.81
CA LEU A 86 -12.36 8.71 -2.24
C LEU A 86 -13.43 9.36 -1.37
N LEU A 87 -13.09 10.44 -0.64
CA LEU A 87 -14.05 11.18 0.20
C LEU A 87 -15.20 11.79 -0.61
N ILE A 88 -15.00 12.04 -1.90
CA ILE A 88 -16.05 12.54 -2.80
C ILE A 88 -17.12 11.47 -3.04
N TYR A 89 -16.72 10.20 -3.10
CA TYR A 89 -17.58 9.10 -3.55
C TYR A 89 -17.99 8.13 -2.44
N THR A 90 -17.39 8.22 -1.26
CA THR A 90 -17.59 7.26 -0.17
C THR A 90 -17.95 7.93 1.15
N PRO A 91 -18.66 7.22 2.05
CA PRO A 91 -18.88 7.72 3.39
C PRO A 91 -17.55 7.87 4.14
N PRO A 92 -17.43 8.87 5.04
CA PRO A 92 -16.17 9.25 5.66
C PRO A 92 -15.51 8.13 6.47
N SER A 93 -16.31 7.25 7.10
CA SER A 93 -15.79 6.09 7.84
C SER A 93 -15.04 5.12 6.94
N VAL A 94 -15.56 4.86 5.74
CA VAL A 94 -14.94 3.99 4.74
C VAL A 94 -13.70 4.66 4.14
N THR A 95 -13.78 5.96 3.87
CA THR A 95 -12.62 6.73 3.37
C THR A 95 -11.44 6.68 4.34
N LEU A 96 -11.69 6.87 5.64
CA LEU A 96 -10.65 6.83 6.66
C LEU A 96 -10.02 5.43 6.76
N ALA A 97 -10.83 4.37 6.69
CA ALA A 97 -10.33 3.00 6.66
C ALA A 97 -9.41 2.75 5.45
N TYR A 98 -9.83 3.18 4.26
CA TYR A 98 -9.00 3.08 3.05
C TYR A 98 -7.74 3.95 3.11
N ALA A 99 -7.80 5.13 3.71
CA ALA A 99 -6.62 5.96 3.92
C ALA A 99 -5.57 5.24 4.79
N VAL A 100 -5.99 4.59 5.88
CA VAL A 100 -5.09 3.79 6.72
C VAL A 100 -4.44 2.66 5.93
N ALA A 101 -5.23 1.91 5.14
CA ALA A 101 -4.71 0.84 4.30
C ALA A 101 -3.68 1.34 3.28
N LEU A 102 -3.96 2.48 2.62
CA LEU A 102 -3.06 3.09 1.64
C LEU A 102 -1.78 3.64 2.29
N HIS A 103 -1.85 4.17 3.51
CA HIS A 103 -0.66 4.60 4.25
C HIS A 103 0.24 3.41 4.63
N LEU A 104 -0.35 2.31 5.11
CA LEU A 104 0.40 1.08 5.41
C LEU A 104 1.00 0.47 4.15
N ALA A 105 0.25 0.43 3.05
CA ALA A 105 0.75 -0.04 1.76
C ALA A 105 1.89 0.84 1.22
N ASN A 106 1.76 2.17 1.28
CA ASN A 106 2.82 3.09 0.90
C ASN A 106 4.09 2.90 1.75
N LEU A 107 3.93 2.69 3.06
CA LEU A 107 5.07 2.41 3.94
C LEU A 107 5.78 1.10 3.56
N LEU A 108 5.03 0.04 3.28
CA LEU A 108 5.58 -1.23 2.79
C LEU A 108 6.31 -1.07 1.44
N VAL A 109 5.77 -0.26 0.52
CA VAL A 109 6.44 0.08 -0.75
C VAL A 109 7.78 0.76 -0.51
N GLN A 110 7.85 1.68 0.45
CA GLN A 110 9.11 2.36 0.79
C GLN A 110 10.13 1.40 1.39
N PHE A 111 9.71 0.47 2.26
CA PHE A 111 10.60 -0.57 2.82
C PHE A 111 11.08 -1.55 1.74
N ASP A 112 10.17 -2.04 0.90
CA ASP A 112 10.48 -2.95 -0.20
C ASP A 112 11.47 -2.29 -1.16
N ARG A 113 11.25 -1.03 -1.54
CA ARG A 113 12.14 -0.28 -2.44
C ARG A 113 13.50 0.07 -1.83
N ARG A 114 13.58 0.39 -0.53
CA ARG A 114 14.83 0.86 0.13
C ARG A 114 15.68 -0.28 0.67
N GLU A 115 15.06 -1.27 1.31
CA GLU A 115 15.75 -2.33 2.03
C GLU A 115 15.59 -3.71 1.36
N GLY A 116 14.68 -3.87 0.38
CA GLY A 116 14.40 -5.18 -0.23
C GLY A 116 13.75 -6.18 0.72
N TRP A 117 13.06 -5.66 1.73
CA TRP A 117 12.48 -6.45 2.81
C TRP A 117 11.12 -5.88 3.20
N LEU A 118 10.19 -6.79 3.49
CA LEU A 118 8.87 -6.50 4.01
C LEU A 118 8.81 -6.79 5.52
N PRO A 119 8.69 -5.75 6.36
CA PRO A 119 8.66 -5.95 7.80
C PRO A 119 7.35 -6.57 8.27
N ASN A 120 7.45 -7.71 8.96
CA ASN A 120 6.31 -8.34 9.64
C ASN A 120 5.67 -7.41 10.68
N ALA A 121 6.47 -6.54 11.29
CA ALA A 121 6.01 -5.50 12.22
C ALA A 121 5.01 -4.51 11.59
N ILE A 122 4.89 -4.45 10.26
CA ILE A 122 3.92 -3.62 9.54
C ILE A 122 2.87 -4.49 8.85
N LEU A 123 3.27 -5.64 8.29
CA LEU A 123 2.34 -6.58 7.65
C LEU A 123 1.30 -7.12 8.64
N MET A 124 1.69 -7.47 9.87
CA MET A 124 0.76 -7.98 10.87
C MET A 124 -0.27 -6.92 11.29
N PRO A 125 0.12 -5.68 11.64
CA PRO A 125 -0.85 -4.59 11.82
C PRO A 125 -1.72 -4.34 10.59
N MET A 126 -1.17 -4.41 9.38
CA MET A 126 -1.98 -4.21 8.17
C MET A 126 -3.06 -5.28 8.01
N LEU A 127 -2.73 -6.55 8.27
CA LEU A 127 -3.70 -7.64 8.26
C LEU A 127 -4.76 -7.44 9.35
N LEU A 128 -4.33 -7.18 10.59
CA LEU A 128 -5.23 -6.99 11.73
C LEU A 128 -6.16 -5.79 11.53
N CYS A 129 -5.63 -4.65 11.08
CA CYS A 129 -6.43 -3.47 10.75
C CYS A 129 -7.42 -3.76 9.62
N GLY A 130 -7.07 -4.55 8.62
CA GLY A 130 -7.99 -4.94 7.55
C GLY A 130 -9.15 -5.81 8.07
N LEU A 131 -8.85 -6.78 8.93
CA LEU A 131 -9.87 -7.62 9.57
C LEU A 131 -10.78 -6.81 10.51
N LEU A 132 -10.20 -5.92 11.32
CA LEU A 132 -10.94 -5.04 12.22
C LEU A 132 -11.80 -4.03 11.45
N ALA A 133 -11.29 -3.45 10.36
CA ALA A 133 -12.06 -2.58 9.49
C ALA A 133 -13.23 -3.34 8.85
N GLY A 134 -13.00 -4.57 8.39
CA GLY A 134 -14.05 -5.44 7.88
C GLY A 134 -15.13 -5.75 8.92
N ALA A 135 -14.74 -5.99 10.17
CA ALA A 135 -15.69 -6.17 11.28
C ALA A 135 -16.47 -4.90 11.59
N ALA A 136 -15.79 -3.75 11.72
CA ALA A 136 -16.40 -2.46 12.04
C ALA A 136 -17.36 -1.97 10.95
N LEU A 137 -17.11 -2.31 9.69
CA LEU A 137 -17.92 -1.92 8.55
C LEU A 137 -18.95 -2.98 8.13
N GLY A 138 -19.10 -4.07 8.90
CA GLY A 138 -20.18 -5.05 8.75
C GLY A 138 -19.94 -6.17 7.73
N TYR A 139 -18.70 -6.38 7.26
CA TYR A 139 -18.34 -7.41 6.27
C TYR A 139 -17.18 -8.30 6.71
N ALA A 140 -17.14 -8.66 7.99
CA ALA A 140 -16.09 -9.50 8.61
C ALA A 140 -15.82 -10.79 7.82
N GLY A 141 -16.87 -11.52 7.43
CA GLY A 141 -16.75 -12.77 6.67
C GLY A 141 -16.06 -12.58 5.31
N SER A 142 -16.36 -11.48 4.62
CA SER A 142 -15.70 -11.14 3.35
C SER A 142 -14.23 -10.78 3.56
N ALA A 143 -13.89 -10.07 4.64
CA ALA A 143 -12.51 -9.73 4.97
C ALA A 143 -11.68 -10.98 5.33
N ILE A 144 -12.23 -11.88 6.16
CA ILE A 144 -11.57 -13.15 6.51
C ILE A 144 -11.40 -14.02 5.25
N GLY A 145 -12.47 -14.17 4.46
CA GLY A 145 -12.43 -14.93 3.21
C GLY A 145 -11.41 -14.36 2.22
N GLY A 146 -11.35 -13.03 2.08
CA GLY A 146 -10.36 -12.33 1.27
C GLY A 146 -8.94 -12.55 1.77
N ALA A 147 -8.71 -12.54 3.08
CA ALA A 147 -7.40 -12.82 3.68
C ALA A 147 -6.94 -14.26 3.41
N CYS A 148 -7.83 -15.23 3.62
CA CYS A 148 -7.56 -16.65 3.34
C CYS A 148 -7.30 -16.89 1.85
N ALA A 149 -8.15 -16.33 0.97
CA ALA A 149 -7.98 -16.42 -0.48
C ALA A 149 -6.67 -15.77 -0.92
N GLY A 150 -6.35 -14.59 -0.39
CA GLY A 150 -5.07 -13.89 -0.57
C GLY A 150 -3.87 -14.75 -0.22
N TRP A 151 -3.91 -15.38 0.96
CA TRP A 151 -2.82 -16.23 1.43
C TRP A 151 -2.65 -17.48 0.55
N VAL A 152 -3.74 -18.19 0.25
CA VAL A 152 -3.69 -19.42 -0.55
C VAL A 152 -3.31 -19.14 -2.00
N LEU A 153 -4.00 -18.21 -2.66
CA LEU A 153 -3.78 -17.91 -4.08
C LEU A 153 -2.47 -17.14 -4.31
N GLY A 154 -2.13 -16.21 -3.42
CA GLY A 154 -0.83 -15.54 -3.43
C GLY A 154 0.31 -16.53 -3.21
N GLY A 155 0.18 -17.44 -2.23
CA GLY A 155 1.14 -18.52 -1.98
C GLY A 155 1.30 -19.46 -3.17
N ALA A 156 0.20 -19.94 -3.74
CA ALA A 156 0.20 -20.80 -4.92
C ALA A 156 0.80 -20.09 -6.15
N GLY A 157 0.49 -18.80 -6.34
CA GLY A 157 1.04 -17.99 -7.43
C GLY A 157 2.55 -17.80 -7.31
N LEU A 158 3.05 -17.46 -6.12
CA LEU A 158 4.49 -17.34 -5.85
C LEU A 158 5.21 -18.68 -5.98
N PHE A 159 4.57 -19.77 -5.54
CA PHE A 159 5.09 -21.12 -5.71
C PHE A 159 5.19 -21.50 -7.20
N GLY A 160 4.16 -21.23 -8.00
CA GLY A 160 4.20 -21.43 -9.45
C GLY A 160 5.26 -20.58 -10.14
N LEU A 161 5.42 -19.32 -9.72
CA LEU A 161 6.51 -18.46 -10.19
C LEU A 161 7.88 -19.03 -9.80
N SER A 162 8.02 -19.59 -8.60
CA SER A 162 9.23 -20.26 -8.13
C SER A 162 9.64 -21.44 -9.00
N ILE A 163 8.69 -22.29 -9.37
CA ILE A 163 8.92 -23.41 -10.29
C ILE A 163 9.30 -22.90 -11.68
N THR A 164 8.49 -22.02 -12.27
CA THR A 164 8.69 -21.56 -13.66
C THR A 164 9.97 -20.76 -13.87
N ARG A 165 10.41 -20.00 -12.87
CA ARG A 165 11.60 -19.15 -12.94
C ARG A 165 12.83 -19.76 -12.27
N ARG A 166 12.73 -20.98 -11.72
CA ARG A 166 13.80 -21.69 -11.01
C ARG A 166 14.49 -20.81 -9.95
N GLY A 167 13.70 -20.08 -9.17
CA GLY A 167 14.19 -19.16 -8.14
C GLY A 167 13.32 -19.22 -6.89
N ASN A 168 13.87 -18.89 -5.72
CA ASN A 168 13.09 -18.88 -4.48
C ASN A 168 12.35 -17.54 -4.33
N PHE A 169 11.09 -17.50 -4.76
CA PHE A 169 10.18 -16.35 -4.58
C PHE A 169 9.19 -16.55 -3.44
N MET A 170 9.28 -17.66 -2.70
CA MET A 170 8.35 -17.98 -1.63
C MET A 170 8.86 -17.39 -0.32
N SER A 171 8.60 -16.09 -0.12
CA SER A 171 8.80 -15.44 1.19
C SER A 171 7.50 -15.48 1.97
N ALA A 172 7.55 -15.90 3.24
CA ALA A 172 6.38 -15.82 4.13
C ALA A 172 5.81 -14.39 4.20
N ALA A 173 6.67 -13.37 4.10
CA ALA A 173 6.26 -11.97 4.12
C ALA A 173 5.47 -11.56 2.86
N ASP A 174 5.80 -12.11 1.68
CA ASP A 174 5.06 -11.84 0.45
C ASP A 174 3.67 -12.50 0.50
N VAL A 175 3.58 -13.73 1.02
CA VAL A 175 2.28 -14.41 1.21
C VAL A 175 1.41 -13.67 2.23
N LEU A 176 2.02 -13.18 3.31
CA LEU A 176 1.35 -12.33 4.31
C LEU A 176 0.87 -11.00 3.72
N LEU A 177 1.64 -10.39 2.81
CA LEU A 177 1.21 -9.19 2.09
C LEU A 177 -0.05 -9.46 1.27
N PHE A 178 -0.10 -10.56 0.51
CA PHE A 178 -1.31 -10.93 -0.24
C PHE A 178 -2.50 -11.20 0.67
N GLY A 179 -2.30 -11.85 1.82
CA GLY A 179 -3.33 -12.03 2.84
C GLY A 179 -3.82 -10.69 3.43
N ALA A 180 -2.89 -9.78 3.76
CA ALA A 180 -3.23 -8.46 4.28
C ALA A 180 -4.02 -7.63 3.25
N CYS A 181 -3.56 -7.57 2.00
CA CYS A 181 -4.29 -6.90 0.91
C CYS A 181 -5.66 -7.56 0.67
N GLY A 182 -5.74 -8.89 0.72
CA GLY A 182 -6.99 -9.63 0.61
C GLY A 182 -7.98 -9.29 1.73
N ALA A 183 -7.52 -9.07 2.95
CA ALA A 183 -8.37 -8.64 4.07
C ALA A 183 -9.04 -7.29 3.81
N TRP A 184 -8.29 -6.34 3.23
CA TRP A 184 -8.78 -5.01 2.92
C TRP A 184 -9.72 -4.96 1.72
N VAL A 185 -9.43 -5.76 0.70
CA VAL A 185 -10.25 -5.82 -0.52
C VAL A 185 -11.53 -6.64 -0.29
N GLY A 186 -11.44 -7.65 0.59
CA GLY A 186 -12.49 -8.65 0.80
C GLY A 186 -12.58 -9.64 -0.36
N LEU A 187 -13.36 -10.71 -0.16
CA LEU A 187 -13.48 -11.80 -1.13
C LEU A 187 -14.06 -11.33 -2.47
N GLY A 188 -15.04 -10.42 -2.44
CA GLY A 188 -15.72 -9.94 -3.65
C GLY A 188 -14.83 -9.15 -4.61
N GLY A 189 -13.92 -8.33 -4.10
CA GLY A 189 -13.00 -7.54 -4.91
C GLY A 189 -11.67 -8.25 -5.21
N PHE A 190 -11.45 -9.45 -4.67
CA PHE A 190 -10.13 -10.09 -4.67
C PHE A 190 -9.64 -10.43 -6.08
N TRP A 191 -10.53 -10.84 -6.99
CA TRP A 191 -10.17 -11.11 -8.38
C TRP A 191 -9.72 -9.85 -9.12
N ALA A 192 -10.46 -8.76 -8.97
CA ALA A 192 -10.06 -7.47 -9.53
C ALA A 192 -8.71 -7.02 -8.96
N PHE A 193 -8.48 -7.21 -7.65
CA PHE A 193 -7.19 -6.94 -7.03
C PHE A 193 -6.06 -7.75 -7.67
N LEU A 194 -6.22 -9.06 -7.87
CA LEU A 194 -5.21 -9.89 -8.52
C LEU A 194 -4.91 -9.44 -9.95
N LEU A 195 -5.94 -9.10 -10.72
CA LEU A 195 -5.79 -8.60 -12.09
C LEU A 195 -5.04 -7.27 -12.13
N LEU A 196 -5.41 -6.32 -11.27
CA LEU A 196 -4.81 -4.99 -11.21
C LEU A 196 -3.39 -5.03 -10.64
N ALA A 197 -3.15 -5.83 -9.60
CA ALA A 197 -1.80 -6.06 -9.07
C ALA A 197 -0.92 -6.78 -10.09
N GLY A 198 -1.47 -7.77 -10.82
CA GLY A 198 -0.80 -8.44 -11.93
C GLY A 198 -0.42 -7.47 -13.05
N ALA A 199 -1.35 -6.64 -13.50
CA ALA A 199 -1.08 -5.59 -14.49
C ALA A 199 -0.03 -4.59 -13.99
N GLY A 200 -0.10 -4.19 -12.72
CA GLY A 200 0.90 -3.35 -12.06
C GLY A 200 2.29 -4.00 -12.08
N LEU A 201 2.39 -5.30 -11.77
CA LEU A 201 3.63 -6.06 -11.85
C LEU A 201 4.20 -6.08 -13.28
N TRP A 202 3.34 -6.28 -14.29
CA TRP A 202 3.73 -6.20 -15.69
C TRP A 202 4.24 -4.82 -16.10
N ALA A 203 3.55 -3.74 -15.68
CA ALA A 203 3.96 -2.37 -15.95
C ALA A 203 5.31 -2.05 -15.30
N VAL A 204 5.48 -2.38 -14.01
CA VAL A 204 6.75 -2.21 -13.29
C VAL A 204 7.87 -2.98 -13.96
N ARG A 205 7.60 -4.20 -14.41
CA ARG A 205 8.56 -5.01 -15.16
C ARG A 205 8.91 -4.36 -16.51
N GLY A 206 7.94 -3.78 -17.21
CA GLY A 206 8.16 -3.05 -18.47
C GLY A 206 9.06 -1.83 -18.28
N VAL A 207 8.73 -0.97 -17.32
CA VAL A 207 9.49 0.24 -16.98
C VAL A 207 10.91 -0.08 -16.50
N ARG A 208 11.08 -1.15 -15.72
CA ARG A 208 12.42 -1.56 -15.26
C ARG A 208 13.27 -2.16 -16.39
N ARG A 209 12.65 -2.85 -17.34
CA ARG A 209 13.33 -3.32 -18.57
C ARG A 209 13.82 -2.16 -19.42
N SER A 210 13.02 -1.10 -19.57
CA SER A 210 13.42 0.08 -20.34
C SER A 210 14.51 0.90 -19.64
N THR A 211 14.53 0.92 -18.31
CA THR A 211 15.51 1.68 -17.51
C THR A 211 16.77 0.90 -17.11
N ARG A 212 16.88 -0.39 -17.50
CA ARG A 212 17.99 -1.30 -17.12
C ARG A 212 18.28 -1.35 -15.61
N ALA A 213 17.31 -1.02 -14.76
CA ALA A 213 17.46 -1.13 -13.32
C ALA A 213 17.43 -2.62 -12.90
N PRO A 214 18.45 -3.13 -12.17
CA PRO A 214 18.49 -4.53 -11.79
C PRO A 214 17.30 -4.93 -10.91
N MET A 215 16.79 -6.15 -11.11
CA MET A 215 15.76 -6.79 -10.27
C MET A 215 16.31 -7.36 -8.96
N VAL A 216 17.55 -7.02 -8.60
CA VAL A 216 18.26 -7.63 -7.48
C VAL A 216 18.26 -6.66 -6.31
N GLN A 217 17.54 -7.01 -5.26
CA GLN A 217 17.79 -6.43 -3.93
C GLN A 217 18.46 -7.52 -3.10
N ALA A 218 19.78 -7.40 -2.97
CA ALA A 218 20.53 -8.20 -2.01
C ALA A 218 20.02 -7.83 -0.62
N ALA A 219 19.45 -8.79 0.11
CA ALA A 219 19.30 -8.64 1.55
C ALA A 219 20.71 -8.43 2.12
N VAL A 220 20.96 -7.24 2.66
CA VAL A 220 22.29 -6.77 3.08
C VAL A 220 22.94 -7.68 4.14
N CYS A 221 22.18 -8.61 4.74
CA CYS A 221 22.65 -9.52 5.79
C CYS A 221 22.71 -11.02 5.42
N SER A 222 22.40 -11.45 4.19
CA SER A 222 22.55 -12.89 3.85
C SER A 222 23.93 -13.17 3.26
N ALA A 223 24.92 -13.43 4.12
CA ALA A 223 26.25 -13.91 3.72
C ALA A 223 26.24 -15.24 2.93
N ALA A 224 25.09 -15.90 2.75
CA ALA A 224 25.03 -17.26 2.23
C ALA A 224 24.48 -17.44 0.80
N ARG A 225 23.78 -16.46 0.20
CA ARG A 225 23.36 -16.43 -1.23
C ARG A 225 22.45 -15.23 -1.49
N PRO A 226 22.55 -14.56 -2.67
CA PRO A 226 21.56 -13.56 -3.05
C PRO A 226 20.18 -14.22 -3.20
N VAL A 227 19.21 -13.81 -2.37
CA VAL A 227 17.81 -14.22 -2.51
C VAL A 227 17.14 -13.29 -3.51
N TRP A 228 16.69 -13.84 -4.64
CA TRP A 228 15.94 -13.09 -5.65
C TRP A 228 14.56 -12.73 -5.10
N ARG A 229 14.33 -11.45 -4.80
CA ARG A 229 13.02 -10.94 -4.42
C ARG A 229 12.45 -10.03 -5.50
N TYR A 230 11.21 -10.31 -5.90
CA TYR A 230 10.44 -9.37 -6.70
C TYR A 230 9.82 -8.34 -5.77
N PRO A 231 9.86 -7.04 -6.09
CA PRO A 231 9.18 -6.03 -5.29
C PRO A 231 7.66 -6.19 -5.47
N THR A 232 7.03 -6.93 -4.58
CA THR A 232 5.59 -7.25 -4.61
C THR A 232 4.75 -6.15 -3.97
N ALA A 233 5.33 -5.30 -3.11
CA ALA A 233 4.58 -4.28 -2.39
C ALA A 233 3.98 -3.22 -3.31
N LEU A 234 4.74 -2.76 -4.31
CA LEU A 234 4.26 -1.70 -5.22
C LEU A 234 3.11 -2.18 -6.13
N PRO A 235 3.20 -3.34 -6.78
CA PRO A 235 2.07 -3.94 -7.48
C PRO A 235 0.83 -4.12 -6.58
N CYS A 236 1.01 -4.62 -5.35
CA CYS A 236 -0.11 -4.80 -4.42
C CYS A 236 -0.72 -3.45 -3.98
N ALA A 237 0.10 -2.44 -3.67
CA ALA A 237 -0.37 -1.11 -3.31
C ALA A 237 -1.16 -0.45 -4.45
N VAL A 238 -0.67 -0.57 -5.70
CA VAL A 238 -1.37 -0.08 -6.89
C VAL A 238 -2.69 -0.84 -7.10
N GLY A 239 -2.67 -2.18 -6.98
CA GLY A 239 -3.87 -2.99 -7.10
C GLY A 239 -4.93 -2.61 -6.08
N LEU A 240 -4.53 -2.45 -4.82
CA LEU A 240 -5.41 -2.06 -3.71
C LEU A 240 -5.98 -0.65 -3.91
N LEU A 241 -5.15 0.32 -4.31
CA LEU A 241 -5.58 1.67 -4.66
C LEU A 241 -6.62 1.66 -5.80
N MET A 242 -6.34 0.93 -6.87
CA MET A 242 -7.23 0.86 -8.03
C MET A 242 -8.56 0.20 -7.68
N VAL A 243 -8.56 -0.87 -6.87
CA VAL A 243 -9.81 -1.48 -6.39
C VAL A 243 -10.61 -0.50 -5.56
N PHE A 244 -9.98 0.24 -4.65
CA PHE A 244 -10.69 1.26 -3.85
C PHE A 244 -11.27 2.38 -4.71
N LEU A 245 -10.53 2.89 -5.70
CA LEU A 245 -11.04 3.94 -6.57
C LEU A 245 -12.16 3.44 -7.48
N LEU A 246 -11.99 2.27 -8.09
CA LEU A 246 -12.94 1.72 -9.04
C LEU A 246 -14.23 1.27 -8.34
N ARG A 247 -14.13 0.55 -7.22
CA ARG A 247 -15.33 0.05 -6.49
C ARG A 247 -16.28 1.18 -6.09
N ASN A 248 -15.73 2.37 -5.86
CA ASN A 248 -16.50 3.53 -5.43
C ASN A 248 -16.78 4.52 -6.58
N SER A 249 -16.46 4.17 -7.83
CA SER A 249 -16.76 5.04 -8.97
C SER A 249 -18.20 4.85 -9.45
N PRO A 250 -19.04 5.91 -9.45
CA PRO A 250 -20.45 5.80 -9.86
C PRO A 250 -20.63 5.61 -11.37
N ALA A 251 -19.56 5.80 -12.17
CA ALA A 251 -19.62 5.77 -13.63
C ALA A 251 -19.33 4.38 -14.24
N LEU A 252 -19.07 3.36 -13.42
CA LEU A 252 -18.71 2.04 -13.94
C LEU A 252 -19.94 1.22 -14.38
N PRO A 253 -19.85 0.52 -15.51
CA PRO A 253 -20.92 -0.36 -15.95
C PRO A 253 -21.09 -1.54 -14.98
N HIS A 254 -22.31 -2.05 -14.85
CA HIS A 254 -22.70 -3.02 -13.81
C HIS A 254 -21.84 -4.30 -13.78
N TRP A 255 -21.37 -4.78 -14.94
CA TRP A 255 -20.49 -5.95 -15.02
C TRP A 255 -19.11 -5.71 -14.37
N VAL A 256 -18.61 -4.47 -14.38
CA VAL A 256 -17.36 -4.09 -13.69
C VAL A 256 -17.60 -4.02 -12.18
N GLN A 257 -18.76 -3.51 -11.76
CA GLN A 257 -19.13 -3.49 -10.34
C GLN A 257 -19.23 -4.89 -9.76
N PHE A 258 -19.80 -5.84 -10.51
CA PHE A 258 -19.85 -7.26 -10.12
C PHE A 258 -18.45 -7.87 -9.93
N LEU A 259 -17.50 -7.57 -10.83
CA LEU A 259 -16.10 -8.02 -10.71
C LEU A 259 -15.35 -7.39 -9.52
N LEU A 260 -15.83 -6.25 -9.02
CA LEU A 260 -15.27 -5.52 -7.87
C LEU A 260 -15.95 -5.90 -6.54
N GLY A 261 -16.87 -6.87 -6.55
CA GLY A 261 -17.61 -7.31 -5.37
C GLY A 261 -18.72 -6.35 -4.93
N GLY A 262 -19.33 -5.66 -5.89
CA GLY A 262 -20.59 -4.93 -5.75
C GLY A 262 -21.81 -5.81 -5.98
#